data_AF-A0A1J5P7B6-F1
#
_entry.id   AF-A0A1J5P7B6-F1
#
_cell.length_a   1.000
_cell.length_b   1.000
_cell.length_c   1.000
_cell.angle_alpha   90.00
_cell.angle_beta   90.00
_cell.angle_gamma   90.00
#
_symmetry.space_group_name_H-M   'P 1'
#
loop_
_entity.id
_entity.type
_entity.pdbx_description
1 polymer ?
#
loop_
_entity_poly.entity_id
_entity_poly.type
_entity_poly.pdbx_seq_one_letter_code
_entity_poly.pdbx_strand_id
1 'polypeptide(L)'
;MIPHLLWLREVDFVPLTYAGDVYGLSSRAQSAELVLGYVGHNLALLAVPVALAGLALAWRALMRRPSASWAGIWSRGVNVGVNGPQALNIWIIQIVVAVGPPLGGLFFTVYMKTDWGISLFFLTPLALVAIPALRLQGIALFRIAAIWLLMSLATLVASPYIADREMAGNPNGASSYGARSQLARELTEEWHRRFHTRWAVVAGTTEIGEPMTFYSSDHPAPFTPGEVWSSGLTSLEEAKRLGFIGICDTSDGRLPVCEAWMAANGKDAEQVAITTQRFFHGHPGPAITWKVYIVPPAK
;
A
#
# COMPACT_ATOMS: atom_id res chain seq x y z
N MET A 1 -27.01 15.99 -6.68
CA MET A 1 -25.88 15.68 -5.78
C MET A 1 -26.23 15.79 -4.29
N ILE A 2 -26.98 16.82 -3.84
CA ILE A 2 -27.34 16.98 -2.41
C ILE A 2 -28.01 15.72 -1.79
N PRO A 3 -28.98 15.03 -2.43
CA PRO A 3 -29.57 13.82 -1.86
C PRO A 3 -28.55 12.69 -1.63
N HIS A 4 -27.51 12.62 -2.48
CA HIS A 4 -26.48 11.59 -2.34
C HIS A 4 -25.51 11.93 -1.21
N LEU A 5 -25.16 13.21 -1.02
CA LEU A 5 -24.32 13.63 0.10
C LEU A 5 -25.03 13.44 1.45
N LEU A 6 -26.34 13.70 1.50
CA LEU A 6 -27.16 13.43 2.68
C LEU A 6 -27.23 11.94 2.96
N TRP A 7 -27.49 11.11 1.94
CA TRP A 7 -27.50 9.66 2.10
C TRP A 7 -26.14 9.13 2.60
N LEU A 8 -25.02 9.57 2.02
CA LEU A 8 -23.68 9.17 2.49
C LEU A 8 -23.42 9.56 3.95
N ARG A 9 -23.97 10.69 4.39
CA ARG A 9 -23.90 11.09 5.80
C ARG A 9 -24.80 10.22 6.68
N GLU A 10 -26.01 9.91 6.23
CA GLU A 10 -26.99 9.11 6.99
C GLU A 10 -26.54 7.66 7.18
N VAL A 11 -25.79 7.10 6.23
CA VAL A 11 -25.24 5.73 6.33
C VAL A 11 -23.86 5.68 6.99
N ASP A 12 -23.41 6.79 7.59
CA ASP A 12 -22.06 6.95 8.16
C ASP A 12 -20.99 6.43 7.19
N PHE A 13 -21.00 6.95 5.95
CA PHE A 13 -20.13 6.45 4.89
C PHE A 13 -18.67 6.60 5.28
N VAL A 14 -18.14 5.47 5.71
CA VAL A 14 -16.85 5.23 6.36
C VAL A 14 -15.65 5.91 5.67
N PRO A 15 -15.55 5.96 4.32
CA PRO A 15 -14.48 6.71 3.65
C PRO A 15 -14.45 8.22 3.94
N LEU A 16 -15.55 8.84 4.39
CA LEU A 16 -15.58 10.26 4.77
C LEU A 16 -14.89 10.52 6.12
N THR A 17 -14.85 9.53 7.02
CA THR A 17 -14.25 9.68 8.36
C THR A 17 -12.89 8.99 8.47
N TYR A 18 -12.58 8.02 7.61
CA TYR A 18 -11.33 7.25 7.58
C TYR A 18 -10.06 8.05 7.82
N ALA A 19 -9.87 9.14 7.08
CA ALA A 19 -8.67 9.95 7.19
C ALA A 19 -8.54 10.61 8.57
N GLY A 20 -9.65 11.04 9.17
CA GLY A 20 -9.65 11.64 10.51
C GLY A 20 -9.51 10.59 11.62
N ASP A 21 -10.22 9.48 11.52
CA ASP A 21 -10.30 8.46 12.58
C ASP A 21 -8.99 7.67 12.71
N VAL A 22 -8.34 7.35 11.58
CA VAL A 22 -7.13 6.51 11.55
C VAL A 22 -5.86 7.34 11.56
N TYR A 23 -5.89 8.50 10.92
CA TYR A 23 -4.69 9.31 10.66
C TYR A 23 -4.77 10.71 11.27
N GLY A 24 -5.78 11.01 12.10
CA GLY A 24 -5.87 12.28 12.81
C GLY A 24 -4.65 12.52 13.71
N LEU A 25 -4.11 13.74 13.66
CA LEU A 25 -2.98 14.17 14.48
C LEU A 25 -3.44 15.18 15.53
N SER A 26 -2.81 15.15 16.69
CA SER A 26 -3.02 16.17 17.74
C SER A 26 -2.26 17.47 17.47
N SER A 27 -1.26 17.46 16.57
CA SER A 27 -0.37 18.59 16.30
C SER A 27 -0.47 19.09 14.86
N ARG A 28 -0.85 20.36 14.70
CA ARG A 28 -0.85 21.04 13.40
C ARG A 28 0.56 21.24 12.84
N ALA A 29 1.54 21.47 13.71
CA ALA A 29 2.94 21.63 13.28
C ALA A 29 3.47 20.32 12.68
N GLN A 30 3.18 19.20 13.33
CA GLN A 30 3.52 17.87 12.83
C GLN A 30 2.81 17.58 11.50
N SER A 31 1.52 17.92 11.38
CA SER A 31 0.78 17.78 10.12
C SER A 31 1.42 18.58 8.98
N ALA A 32 1.84 19.82 9.23
CA ALA A 32 2.52 20.65 8.23
C ALA A 32 3.87 20.04 7.79
N GLU A 33 4.68 19.54 8.72
CA GLU A 33 5.93 18.85 8.42
C GLU A 33 5.70 17.61 7.55
N LEU A 34 4.70 16.80 7.87
CA LEU A 34 4.35 15.60 7.11
C LEU A 34 3.81 15.92 5.72
N VAL A 35 3.02 16.99 5.58
CA VAL A 35 2.56 17.47 4.27
C VAL A 35 3.74 17.97 3.42
N LEU A 36 4.70 18.69 4.01
CA LEU A 36 5.92 19.08 3.31
C LEU A 36 6.75 17.85 2.90
N GLY A 37 6.88 16.87 3.79
CA GLY A 37 7.51 15.58 3.50
C GLY A 37 6.82 14.84 2.35
N TYR A 38 5.48 14.79 2.37
CA TYR A 38 4.66 14.22 1.29
C TYR A 38 4.92 14.89 -0.05
N VAL A 39 4.89 16.23 -0.10
CA VAL A 39 5.12 16.99 -1.33
C VAL A 39 6.55 16.78 -1.83
N GLY A 40 7.54 16.93 -0.95
CA GLY A 40 8.95 16.73 -1.29
C GLY A 40 9.24 15.32 -1.81
N HIS A 41 8.70 14.30 -1.15
CA HIS A 41 8.84 12.91 -1.54
C HIS A 41 8.25 12.64 -2.93
N ASN A 42 7.00 13.07 -3.17
CA ASN A 42 6.35 12.85 -4.47
C ASN A 42 7.02 13.65 -5.59
N LEU A 43 7.45 14.88 -5.35
CA LEU A 43 8.23 15.65 -6.32
C LEU A 43 9.55 14.98 -6.66
N ALA A 44 10.29 14.48 -5.65
CA ALA A 44 11.54 13.77 -5.88
C ALA A 44 11.34 12.48 -6.69
N LEU A 45 10.32 11.69 -6.37
CA LEU A 45 10.01 10.46 -7.09
C LEU A 45 9.52 10.71 -8.52
N LEU A 46 8.78 11.81 -8.77
CA LEU A 46 8.34 12.20 -10.11
C LEU A 46 9.44 12.88 -10.93
N ALA A 47 10.42 13.52 -10.28
CA ALA A 47 11.54 14.15 -10.97
C ALA A 47 12.37 13.13 -11.78
N VAL A 48 12.58 11.93 -11.24
CA VAL A 48 13.31 10.84 -11.91
C VAL A 48 12.68 10.45 -13.26
N PRO A 49 11.41 10.02 -13.34
CA PRO A 49 10.79 9.63 -14.60
C PRO A 49 10.65 10.80 -15.57
N VAL A 50 10.41 12.02 -15.09
CA VAL A 50 10.35 13.23 -15.93
C VAL A 50 11.71 13.55 -16.53
N ALA A 51 12.79 13.50 -15.73
CA ALA A 51 14.15 13.75 -16.21
C ALA A 51 14.59 12.73 -17.25
N LEU A 52 14.30 11.45 -17.03
CA LEU A 52 14.60 10.37 -17.96
C LEU A 52 13.81 10.49 -19.27
N ALA A 53 12.53 10.87 -19.19
CA ALA A 53 11.73 11.17 -20.37
C ALA A 53 12.31 12.38 -21.13
N GLY A 54 12.73 13.43 -20.43
CA GLY A 54 13.43 14.57 -20.99
C GLY A 54 14.72 14.16 -21.73
N LEU A 55 15.54 13.29 -21.12
CA LEU A 55 16.74 12.72 -21.74
C LEU A 55 16.39 11.95 -23.03
N ALA A 56 15.36 11.11 -22.99
CA ALA A 56 14.92 10.33 -24.14
C ALA A 56 14.48 11.21 -25.33
N LEU A 57 13.79 12.31 -25.03
CA LEU A 57 13.35 13.32 -25.99
C LEU A 57 14.54 14.10 -26.57
N ALA A 58 15.47 14.53 -25.72
CA ALA A 58 16.64 15.30 -26.12
C ALA A 58 17.75 14.45 -26.75
N TRP A 59 17.71 13.12 -26.65
CA TRP A 59 18.79 12.20 -27.04
C TRP A 59 19.43 12.50 -28.41
N ARG A 60 18.62 12.72 -29.44
CA ARG A 60 19.12 13.02 -30.80
C ARG A 60 19.82 14.38 -30.87
N ALA A 61 19.27 15.37 -30.18
CA ALA A 61 19.81 16.72 -30.20
C ALA A 61 21.08 16.80 -29.34
N LEU A 62 21.12 16.10 -28.20
CA LEU A 62 22.32 15.94 -27.38
C LEU A 62 23.47 15.28 -28.16
N MET A 63 23.19 14.25 -28.95
CA MET A 63 24.20 13.52 -29.72
C MET A 63 24.68 14.26 -30.99
N ARG A 64 23.88 15.15 -31.58
CA ARG A 64 24.19 15.76 -32.89
C ARG A 64 24.45 17.27 -32.84
N ARG A 65 23.72 18.02 -32.01
CA ARG A 65 23.79 19.50 -31.90
C ARG A 65 23.36 19.97 -30.50
N PRO A 66 24.25 19.96 -29.50
CA PRO A 66 23.92 20.29 -28.12
C PRO A 66 23.36 21.71 -27.93
N SER A 67 23.70 22.67 -28.81
CA SER A 67 23.19 24.05 -28.78
C SER A 67 21.73 24.20 -29.22
N ALA A 68 21.12 23.17 -29.84
CA ALA A 68 19.73 23.19 -30.32
C ALA A 68 18.79 22.29 -29.48
N SER A 69 19.26 21.83 -28.33
CA SER A 69 18.82 20.61 -27.65
C SER A 69 17.37 20.57 -27.17
N TRP A 70 16.78 21.73 -26.86
CA TRP A 70 15.43 21.81 -26.26
C TRP A 70 14.40 22.55 -27.13
N ALA A 71 14.84 23.49 -27.98
CA ALA A 71 13.94 24.28 -28.82
C ALA A 71 13.17 23.44 -29.84
N GLY A 72 13.71 22.30 -30.28
CA GLY A 72 13.02 21.39 -31.20
C GLY A 72 11.90 20.55 -30.57
N ILE A 73 11.88 20.43 -29.25
CA ILE A 73 10.87 19.65 -28.49
C ILE A 73 9.62 20.51 -28.25
N TRP A 74 9.78 21.84 -28.20
CA TRP A 74 8.72 22.79 -27.91
C TRP A 74 8.37 23.61 -29.14
N SER A 75 7.12 23.54 -29.59
CA SER A 75 6.62 24.32 -30.73
C SER A 75 5.31 25.02 -30.39
N ARG A 76 5.23 26.32 -30.67
CA ARG A 76 4.03 27.15 -30.41
C ARG A 76 2.91 26.96 -31.45
N GLY A 77 3.09 26.11 -32.46
CA GLY A 77 2.06 25.83 -33.48
C GLY A 77 0.94 24.92 -32.97
N VAL A 78 -0.13 24.80 -33.76
CA VAL A 78 -1.21 23.84 -33.50
C VAL A 78 -0.64 22.41 -33.44
N ASN A 79 -1.07 21.64 -32.45
CA ASN A 79 -0.72 20.23 -32.31
C ASN A 79 -1.97 19.38 -32.56
N VAL A 80 -2.08 18.81 -33.76
CA VAL A 80 -3.22 17.97 -34.16
C VAL A 80 -3.34 16.72 -33.29
N GLY A 81 -2.25 16.29 -32.65
CA GLY A 81 -2.23 15.15 -31.73
C GLY A 81 -2.78 15.45 -30.33
N VAL A 82 -3.10 16.71 -30.00
CA VAL A 82 -3.60 17.10 -28.67
C VAL A 82 -4.98 17.74 -28.81
N ASN A 83 -5.99 17.11 -28.20
CA ASN A 83 -7.31 17.69 -28.06
C ASN A 83 -7.29 18.70 -26.89
N GLY A 84 -7.46 20.00 -27.19
CA GLY A 84 -7.37 21.08 -26.22
C GLY A 84 -8.33 20.94 -25.03
N PRO A 85 -9.66 20.78 -25.25
CA PRO A 85 -10.62 20.53 -24.18
C PRO A 85 -10.27 19.33 -23.30
N GLN A 86 -9.83 18.22 -23.90
CA GLN A 86 -9.42 17.04 -23.14
C GLN A 86 -8.15 17.30 -22.33
N ALA A 87 -7.17 18.02 -22.89
CA ALA A 87 -5.96 18.41 -22.18
C ALA A 87 -6.29 19.28 -20.96
N LEU A 88 -7.24 20.22 -21.09
CA LEU A 88 -7.71 21.01 -19.96
C LEU A 88 -8.31 20.13 -18.85
N ASN A 89 -9.16 19.16 -19.20
CA ASN A 89 -9.74 18.23 -18.23
C ASN A 89 -8.66 17.42 -17.49
N ILE A 90 -7.66 16.92 -18.21
CA ILE A 90 -6.52 16.19 -17.63
C ILE A 90 -5.77 17.08 -16.63
N TRP A 91 -5.50 18.34 -17.00
CA TRP A 91 -4.81 19.28 -16.12
C TRP A 91 -5.63 19.66 -14.89
N ILE A 92 -6.96 19.83 -15.03
CA ILE A 92 -7.85 20.06 -13.88
C ILE A 92 -7.76 18.88 -12.91
N ILE A 93 -7.89 17.65 -13.39
CA ILE A 93 -7.80 16.44 -12.54
C ILE A 93 -6.41 16.36 -11.88
N GLN A 94 -5.34 16.55 -12.64
CA GLN A 94 -3.97 16.55 -12.12
C GLN A 94 -3.79 17.58 -11.01
N ILE A 95 -4.28 18.81 -11.18
CA ILE A 95 -4.17 19.87 -10.18
C ILE A 95 -4.96 19.51 -8.92
N VAL A 96 -6.20 19.03 -9.08
CA VAL A 96 -7.03 18.61 -7.94
C VAL A 96 -6.35 17.49 -7.15
N VAL A 97 -5.79 16.49 -7.82
CA VAL A 97 -5.11 15.37 -7.16
C VAL A 97 -3.76 15.76 -6.57
N ALA A 98 -3.03 16.69 -7.18
CA ALA A 98 -1.73 17.16 -6.67
C ALA A 98 -1.87 18.10 -5.47
N VAL A 99 -2.90 18.94 -5.44
CA VAL A 99 -3.05 20.02 -4.46
C VAL A 99 -4.11 19.72 -3.42
N GLY A 100 -5.21 19.05 -3.80
CA GLY A 100 -6.32 18.74 -2.92
C GLY A 100 -5.92 17.94 -1.68
N PRO A 101 -5.22 16.80 -1.81
CA PRO A 101 -4.82 16.01 -0.65
C PRO A 101 -3.89 16.74 0.33
N PRO A 102 -2.81 17.46 -0.11
CA PRO A 102 -2.03 18.31 0.79
C PRO A 102 -2.86 19.37 1.53
N LEU A 103 -3.77 20.07 0.82
CA LEU A 103 -4.64 21.06 1.45
C LEU A 103 -5.59 20.42 2.46
N GLY A 104 -6.15 19.25 2.14
CA GLY A 104 -6.97 18.46 3.03
C GLY A 104 -6.20 18.03 4.28
N GLY A 105 -4.97 17.52 4.12
CA GLY A 105 -4.09 17.12 5.22
C GLY A 105 -3.85 18.27 6.20
N LEU A 106 -3.55 19.47 5.69
CA LEU A 106 -3.38 20.68 6.52
C LEU A 106 -4.68 21.11 7.19
N PHE A 107 -5.80 21.10 6.46
CA PHE A 107 -7.08 21.58 6.97
C PHE A 107 -7.65 20.65 8.06
N PHE A 108 -7.61 19.34 7.82
CA PHE A 108 -8.15 18.33 8.72
C PHE A 108 -7.14 17.85 9.77
N THR A 109 -5.89 18.33 9.73
CA THR A 109 -4.81 17.91 10.65
C THR A 109 -4.60 16.39 10.60
N VAL A 110 -4.38 15.87 9.40
CA VAL A 110 -4.24 14.43 9.12
C VAL A 110 -2.78 14.09 8.79
N TYR A 111 -2.35 12.90 9.21
CA TYR A 111 -1.09 12.27 8.82
C TYR A 111 -1.15 11.90 7.34
N MET A 112 -0.43 12.68 6.52
CA MET A 112 -0.36 12.49 5.08
C MET A 112 0.69 11.44 4.73
N LYS A 113 0.25 10.21 4.44
CA LYS A 113 1.16 9.16 3.95
C LYS A 113 1.67 9.49 2.56
N THR A 114 2.95 9.16 2.30
CA THR A 114 3.60 9.39 1.01
C THR A 114 2.95 8.61 -0.13
N ASP A 115 2.41 7.42 0.15
CA ASP A 115 1.75 6.53 -0.81
C ASP A 115 0.39 7.07 -1.32
N TRP A 116 -0.22 8.04 -0.65
CA TRP A 116 -1.45 8.68 -1.14
C TRP A 116 -1.21 9.47 -2.46
N GLY A 117 0.06 9.71 -2.81
CA GLY A 117 0.46 10.32 -4.07
C GLY A 117 0.60 9.35 -5.25
N ILE A 118 0.30 8.05 -5.08
CA ILE A 118 0.44 7.03 -6.15
C ILE A 118 -0.27 7.44 -7.46
N SER A 119 -1.42 8.09 -7.38
CA SER A 119 -2.16 8.58 -8.55
C SER A 119 -1.35 9.58 -9.40
N LEU A 120 -0.44 10.35 -8.80
CA LEU A 120 0.42 11.30 -9.50
C LEU A 120 1.40 10.63 -10.46
N PHE A 121 1.81 9.39 -10.20
CA PHE A 121 2.73 8.65 -11.06
C PHE A 121 2.13 8.32 -12.42
N PHE A 122 0.81 8.23 -12.51
CA PHE A 122 0.10 7.98 -13.77
C PHE A 122 -0.41 9.26 -14.41
N LEU A 123 -0.91 10.19 -13.59
CA LEU A 123 -1.49 11.44 -14.07
C LEU A 123 -0.44 12.47 -14.50
N THR A 124 0.72 12.52 -13.84
CA THR A 124 1.78 13.49 -14.19
C THR A 124 2.32 13.25 -15.60
N PRO A 125 2.72 12.02 -16.00
CA PRO A 125 3.13 11.76 -17.38
C PRO A 125 2.03 12.10 -18.39
N LEU A 126 0.78 11.76 -18.08
CA LEU A 126 -0.36 12.06 -18.93
C LEU A 126 -0.57 13.57 -19.11
N ALA A 127 -0.50 14.35 -18.03
CA ALA A 127 -0.61 15.81 -18.04
C ALA A 127 0.52 16.45 -18.87
N LEU A 128 1.75 15.97 -18.72
CA LEU A 128 2.91 16.45 -19.49
C LEU A 128 2.75 16.17 -21.00
N VAL A 129 2.29 14.98 -21.38
CA VAL A 129 2.03 14.62 -22.79
C VAL A 129 0.87 15.44 -23.36
N ALA A 130 -0.09 15.84 -22.53
CA ALA A 130 -1.21 16.68 -22.92
C ALA A 130 -0.84 18.16 -23.13
N ILE A 131 0.42 18.58 -22.91
CA ILE A 131 0.84 19.96 -23.16
C ILE A 131 0.83 20.25 -24.68
N PRO A 132 0.01 21.20 -25.18
CA PRO A 132 -0.12 21.42 -26.62
C PRO A 132 1.18 21.83 -27.32
N ALA A 133 2.09 22.49 -26.60
CA ALA A 133 3.37 22.92 -27.14
C ALA A 133 4.42 21.79 -27.23
N LEU A 134 4.21 20.66 -26.56
CA LEU A 134 5.16 19.54 -26.55
C LEU A 134 5.05 18.74 -27.85
N ARG A 135 6.19 18.37 -28.44
CA ARG A 135 6.26 17.54 -29.65
C ARG A 135 6.95 16.22 -29.34
N LEU A 136 6.18 15.14 -29.37
CA LEU A 136 6.67 13.79 -29.12
C LEU A 136 6.93 13.08 -30.45
N GLN A 137 8.17 12.67 -30.66
CA GLN A 137 8.53 11.80 -31.77
C GLN A 137 8.23 10.35 -31.37
N GLY A 138 7.68 9.53 -32.27
CA GLY A 138 7.38 8.12 -31.96
C GLY A 138 8.60 7.32 -31.45
N ILE A 139 9.80 7.63 -31.94
CA ILE A 139 11.05 7.01 -31.45
C ILE A 139 11.36 7.35 -29.98
N ALA A 140 10.87 8.48 -29.47
CA ALA A 140 11.05 8.83 -28.06
C ALA A 140 10.26 7.88 -27.15
N LEU A 141 9.08 7.41 -27.57
CA LEU A 141 8.32 6.40 -26.82
C LEU A 141 9.11 5.10 -26.68
N PHE A 142 9.72 4.63 -27.78
CA PHE A 142 10.60 3.47 -27.75
C PHE A 142 11.78 3.67 -26.80
N ARG A 143 12.44 4.84 -26.82
CA ARG A 143 13.55 5.14 -25.91
C ARG A 143 13.12 5.19 -24.46
N ILE A 144 11.97 5.80 -24.16
CA ILE A 144 11.40 5.85 -22.81
C ILE A 144 11.15 4.42 -22.31
N ALA A 145 10.51 3.58 -23.14
CA ALA A 145 10.26 2.18 -22.80
C ALA A 145 11.57 1.40 -22.59
N ALA A 146 12.58 1.61 -23.44
CA ALA A 146 13.89 0.97 -23.31
C ALA A 146 14.64 1.39 -22.03
N ILE A 147 14.62 2.69 -21.69
CA ILE A 147 15.20 3.19 -20.43
C ILE A 147 14.52 2.52 -19.23
N TRP A 148 13.19 2.47 -19.22
CA TRP A 148 12.43 1.82 -18.15
C TRP A 148 12.72 0.33 -18.06
N LEU A 149 12.79 -0.38 -19.19
CA LEU A 149 13.16 -1.79 -19.20
C LEU A 149 14.55 -2.00 -18.60
N LEU A 150 15.54 -1.21 -19.02
CA LEU A 150 16.90 -1.29 -18.51
C LEU A 150 16.97 -1.00 -17.01
N MET A 151 16.22 0.00 -16.53
CA MET A 151 16.15 0.30 -15.10
C MET A 151 15.49 -0.83 -14.31
N SER A 152 14.38 -1.38 -14.80
CA SER A 152 13.72 -2.51 -14.15
C SER A 152 14.63 -3.74 -14.09
N LEU A 153 15.38 -4.02 -15.16
CA LEU A 153 16.37 -5.10 -15.19
C LEU A 153 17.54 -4.81 -14.23
N ALA A 154 18.04 -3.59 -14.19
CA ALA A 154 19.11 -3.19 -13.27
C ALA A 154 18.67 -3.32 -11.81
N THR A 155 17.45 -2.87 -11.48
CA THR A 155 16.86 -3.04 -10.14
C THR A 155 16.64 -4.51 -9.81
N LEU A 156 16.20 -5.33 -10.76
CA LEU A 156 16.06 -6.78 -10.58
C LEU A 156 17.40 -7.44 -10.26
N VAL A 157 18.45 -7.10 -11.01
CA VAL A 157 19.82 -7.58 -10.74
C VAL A 157 20.34 -7.08 -9.39
N ALA A 158 20.03 -5.85 -9.01
CA ALA A 158 20.40 -5.26 -7.73
C ALA A 158 19.55 -5.74 -6.54
N SER A 159 18.42 -6.42 -6.79
CA SER A 159 17.43 -6.76 -5.75
C SER A 159 17.99 -7.56 -4.57
N PRO A 160 18.91 -8.53 -4.73
CA PRO A 160 19.45 -9.25 -3.57
C PRO A 160 20.28 -8.33 -2.67
N TYR A 161 21.08 -7.45 -3.27
CA TYR A 161 21.88 -6.47 -2.53
C TYR A 161 21.01 -5.43 -1.82
N ILE A 162 19.92 -4.98 -2.45
CA ILE A 162 18.95 -4.08 -1.83
C ILE A 162 18.33 -4.75 -0.60
N ALA A 163 17.92 -6.02 -0.73
CA ALA A 163 17.36 -6.79 0.39
C ALA A 163 18.38 -6.97 1.53
N ASP A 164 19.63 -7.34 1.23
CA ASP A 164 20.69 -7.47 2.25
C ASP A 164 20.91 -6.15 3.01
N ARG A 165 20.97 -5.02 2.29
CA ARG A 165 21.16 -3.70 2.89
C ARG A 165 19.98 -3.26 3.75
N GLU A 166 18.77 -3.50 3.28
CA GLU A 166 17.56 -3.12 4.01
C GLU A 166 17.39 -3.97 5.29
N MET A 167 17.64 -5.28 5.21
CA MET A 167 17.61 -6.15 6.40
C MET A 167 18.69 -5.77 7.42
N ALA A 168 19.88 -5.38 6.97
CA ALA A 168 20.94 -4.90 7.86
C ALA A 168 20.60 -3.55 8.53
N GLY A 169 19.93 -2.65 7.80
CA GLY A 169 19.50 -1.35 8.33
C GLY A 169 18.26 -1.41 9.22
N ASN A 170 17.40 -2.41 9.01
CA ASN A 170 16.13 -2.58 9.73
C ASN A 170 15.94 -4.02 10.23
N PRO A 171 16.83 -4.53 11.11
CA PRO A 171 16.83 -5.93 11.54
C PRO A 171 15.57 -6.31 12.35
N ASN A 172 14.88 -5.32 12.92
CA ASN A 172 13.70 -5.51 13.76
C ASN A 172 12.39 -5.10 13.06
N GLY A 173 12.39 -4.93 11.74
CA GLY A 173 11.20 -4.58 10.94
C GLY A 173 10.17 -5.73 10.85
N ALA A 174 9.65 -6.20 11.98
CA ALA A 174 8.75 -7.35 12.10
C ALA A 174 7.48 -7.20 11.24
N SER A 175 6.96 -5.97 11.09
CA SER A 175 5.85 -5.68 10.19
C SER A 175 6.16 -6.03 8.73
N SER A 176 7.36 -5.70 8.25
CA SER A 176 7.80 -5.93 6.87
C SER A 176 8.37 -7.34 6.64
N TYR A 177 9.04 -7.92 7.64
CA TYR A 177 9.80 -9.17 7.49
C TYR A 177 9.23 -10.37 8.23
N GLY A 178 8.10 -10.23 8.92
CA GLY A 178 7.46 -11.33 9.63
C GLY A 178 7.16 -12.53 8.73
N ALA A 179 7.43 -13.74 9.23
CA ALA A 179 7.26 -14.97 8.47
C ALA A 179 5.79 -15.43 8.43
N ARG A 180 4.87 -14.53 8.05
CA ARG A 180 3.42 -14.78 8.03
C ARG A 180 3.01 -15.94 7.12
N SER A 181 3.73 -16.15 6.02
CA SER A 181 3.53 -17.31 5.14
C SER A 181 3.87 -18.63 5.81
N GLN A 182 4.90 -18.66 6.66
CA GLN A 182 5.25 -19.82 7.47
C GLN A 182 4.20 -20.05 8.56
N LEU A 183 3.79 -18.99 9.27
CA LEU A 183 2.72 -19.06 10.27
C LEU A 183 1.43 -19.62 9.67
N ALA A 184 1.00 -19.12 8.51
CA ALA A 184 -0.22 -19.59 7.85
C ALA A 184 -0.17 -21.09 7.54
N ARG A 185 0.96 -21.58 7.03
CA ARG A 185 1.16 -23.00 6.75
C ARG A 185 1.09 -23.84 8.04
N GLU A 186 1.86 -23.46 9.06
CA GLU A 186 1.89 -24.19 10.33
C GLU A 186 0.52 -24.23 11.01
N LEU A 187 -0.21 -23.11 11.02
CA LEU A 187 -1.57 -23.06 11.57
C LEU A 187 -2.57 -23.91 10.79
N THR A 188 -2.43 -23.95 9.45
CA THR A 188 -3.29 -24.78 8.60
C THR A 188 -3.05 -26.26 8.86
N GLU A 189 -1.78 -26.67 8.99
CA GLU A 189 -1.40 -28.05 9.34
C GLU A 189 -1.89 -28.42 10.74
N GLU A 190 -1.73 -27.52 11.71
CA GLU A 190 -2.19 -27.71 13.08
C GLU A 190 -3.72 -27.81 13.19
N TRP A 191 -4.46 -27.09 12.35
CA TRP A 191 -5.91 -27.20 12.24
C TRP A 191 -6.32 -28.55 11.64
N HIS A 192 -5.76 -28.91 10.49
CA HIS A 192 -6.04 -30.18 9.82
C HIS A 192 -5.71 -31.39 10.70
N ARG A 193 -4.65 -31.31 11.49
CA ARG A 193 -4.23 -32.37 12.44
C ARG A 193 -5.25 -32.58 13.56
N ARG A 194 -5.92 -31.51 14.01
CA ARG A 194 -6.89 -31.54 15.12
C ARG A 194 -8.29 -31.89 14.68
N PHE A 195 -8.76 -31.27 13.60
CA PHE A 195 -10.18 -31.29 13.25
C PHE A 195 -10.46 -32.01 11.93
N HIS A 196 -9.44 -32.30 11.12
CA HIS A 196 -9.57 -32.96 9.82
C HIS A 196 -10.56 -32.24 8.87
N THR A 197 -10.74 -30.94 9.06
CA THR A 197 -11.58 -30.06 8.24
C THR A 197 -10.75 -28.87 7.77
N ARG A 198 -11.26 -28.16 6.77
CA ARG A 198 -10.67 -26.89 6.32
C ARG A 198 -10.77 -25.83 7.42
N TRP A 199 -9.71 -25.06 7.61
CA TRP A 199 -9.71 -23.90 8.51
C TRP A 199 -10.59 -22.78 7.93
N ALA A 200 -11.71 -22.49 8.59
CA ALA A 200 -12.75 -21.61 8.04
C ALA A 200 -12.59 -20.13 8.38
N VAL A 201 -12.19 -19.79 9.62
CA VAL A 201 -12.17 -18.40 10.11
C VAL A 201 -10.88 -18.10 10.86
N VAL A 202 -10.24 -16.99 10.50
CA VAL A 202 -9.12 -16.40 11.24
C VAL A 202 -9.61 -15.17 12.00
N ALA A 203 -9.32 -15.09 13.29
CA ALA A 203 -9.61 -13.92 14.10
C ALA A 203 -8.30 -13.19 14.46
N GLY A 204 -8.18 -11.94 14.08
CA GLY A 204 -6.98 -11.14 14.32
C GLY A 204 -7.10 -9.77 13.69
N THR A 205 -6.12 -8.90 13.87
CA THR A 205 -6.13 -7.60 13.16
C THR A 205 -6.01 -7.80 11.66
N THR A 206 -6.36 -6.79 10.85
CA THR A 206 -6.24 -6.85 9.38
C THR A 206 -4.83 -7.29 8.94
N GLU A 207 -3.79 -6.78 9.59
CA GLU A 207 -2.38 -7.08 9.28
C GLU A 207 -1.96 -8.53 9.56
N ILE A 208 -2.79 -9.29 10.28
CA ILE A 208 -2.57 -10.70 10.61
C ILE A 208 -3.56 -11.58 9.87
N GLY A 209 -4.85 -11.24 9.89
CA GLY A 209 -5.93 -12.00 9.25
C GLY A 209 -5.76 -12.09 7.74
N GLU A 210 -5.50 -10.97 7.05
CA GLU A 210 -5.39 -10.98 5.58
C GLU A 210 -4.24 -11.86 5.07
N PRO A 211 -3.03 -11.82 5.67
CA PRO A 211 -1.99 -12.78 5.33
C PRO A 211 -2.39 -14.25 5.53
N MET A 212 -3.19 -14.58 6.56
CA MET A 212 -3.66 -15.96 6.73
C MET A 212 -4.62 -16.35 5.61
N THR A 213 -5.55 -15.46 5.26
CA THR A 213 -6.46 -15.66 4.12
C THR A 213 -5.70 -15.84 2.81
N PHE A 214 -4.60 -15.10 2.61
CA PHE A 214 -3.81 -15.17 1.38
C PHE A 214 -2.89 -16.39 1.32
N TYR A 215 -2.16 -16.71 2.39
CA TYR A 215 -1.09 -17.72 2.38
C TYR A 215 -1.54 -19.13 2.80
N SER A 216 -2.64 -19.26 3.56
CA SER A 216 -3.18 -20.58 3.87
C SER A 216 -3.81 -21.19 2.61
N SER A 217 -3.61 -22.49 2.39
CA SER A 217 -4.34 -23.25 1.36
C SER A 217 -5.84 -23.23 1.58
N ASP A 218 -6.27 -22.97 2.81
CA ASP A 218 -7.65 -23.02 3.24
C ASP A 218 -8.34 -21.66 3.14
N HIS A 219 -7.63 -20.58 2.79
CA HIS A 219 -8.20 -19.23 2.63
C HIS A 219 -9.28 -18.88 3.68
N PRO A 220 -8.96 -18.93 5.00
CA PRO A 220 -9.94 -18.65 6.04
C PRO A 220 -10.50 -17.23 5.90
N ALA A 221 -11.80 -17.05 6.16
CA ALA A 221 -12.41 -15.74 6.16
C ALA A 221 -11.84 -14.89 7.31
N PRO A 222 -11.38 -13.66 7.04
CA PRO A 222 -10.84 -12.80 8.08
C PRO A 222 -11.96 -12.15 8.89
N PHE A 223 -11.97 -12.44 10.18
CA PHE A 223 -12.72 -11.71 11.18
C PHE A 223 -11.77 -10.76 11.92
N THR A 224 -12.04 -9.46 11.91
CA THR A 224 -11.15 -8.43 12.48
C THR A 224 -11.78 -7.76 13.70
N PRO A 225 -11.55 -8.30 14.91
CA PRO A 225 -12.21 -7.80 16.11
C PRO A 225 -11.85 -6.35 16.43
N GLY A 226 -12.87 -5.52 16.67
CA GLY A 226 -12.69 -4.14 17.11
C GLY A 226 -12.22 -3.17 16.02
N GLU A 227 -12.08 -3.63 14.78
CA GLU A 227 -11.78 -2.76 13.65
C GLU A 227 -13.07 -2.25 13.00
N VAL A 228 -13.13 -0.94 12.77
CA VAL A 228 -14.27 -0.27 12.12
C VAL A 228 -14.38 -0.68 10.64
N TRP A 229 -13.26 -1.11 10.04
CA TRP A 229 -13.10 -1.40 8.61
C TRP A 229 -13.09 -2.91 8.31
N SER A 230 -13.84 -3.70 9.09
CA SER A 230 -13.95 -5.14 8.86
C SER A 230 -14.40 -5.46 7.44
N SER A 231 -13.83 -6.52 6.85
CA SER A 231 -14.21 -7.01 5.52
C SER A 231 -15.68 -7.41 5.39
N GLY A 232 -16.36 -7.64 6.53
CA GLY A 232 -17.75 -8.09 6.57
C GLY A 232 -17.97 -9.50 6.01
N LEU A 233 -16.89 -10.26 5.74
CA LEU A 233 -16.97 -11.58 5.12
C LEU A 233 -17.49 -12.68 6.06
N THR A 234 -17.44 -12.44 7.38
CA THR A 234 -17.95 -13.37 8.40
C THR A 234 -18.37 -12.60 9.65
N SER A 235 -19.03 -13.29 10.58
CA SER A 235 -19.51 -12.74 11.86
C SER A 235 -18.93 -13.50 13.05
N LEU A 236 -19.04 -12.92 14.25
CA LEU A 236 -18.64 -13.59 15.47
C LEU A 236 -19.45 -14.88 15.72
N GLU A 237 -20.74 -14.87 15.40
CA GLU A 237 -21.59 -16.06 15.55
C GLU A 237 -21.14 -17.18 14.61
N GLU A 238 -20.81 -16.83 13.37
CA GLU A 238 -20.30 -17.78 12.40
C GLU A 238 -18.91 -18.31 12.79
N ALA A 239 -18.01 -17.43 13.24
CA ALA A 239 -16.71 -17.81 13.77
C ALA A 239 -16.83 -18.82 14.93
N LYS A 240 -17.76 -18.59 15.87
CA LYS A 240 -18.03 -19.51 16.98
C LYS A 240 -18.62 -20.85 16.52
N ARG A 241 -19.47 -20.83 15.49
CA ARG A 241 -20.08 -22.05 14.93
C ARG A 241 -19.07 -22.90 14.17
N LEU A 242 -18.28 -22.29 13.29
CA LEU A 242 -17.31 -22.98 12.44
C LEU A 242 -15.98 -23.27 13.15
N GLY A 243 -15.76 -22.65 14.31
CA GLY A 243 -14.47 -22.60 14.97
C GLY A 243 -13.55 -21.59 14.28
N PHE A 244 -12.54 -21.12 15.01
CA PHE A 244 -11.61 -20.13 14.49
C PHE A 244 -10.23 -20.29 15.11
N ILE A 245 -9.22 -19.76 14.43
CA ILE A 245 -7.90 -19.53 15.03
C ILE A 245 -7.76 -18.04 15.29
N GLY A 246 -7.61 -17.69 16.55
CA GLY A 246 -7.26 -16.37 17.02
C GLY A 246 -5.74 -16.16 17.03
N ILE A 247 -5.25 -15.03 16.51
CA ILE A 247 -3.81 -14.75 16.43
C ILE A 247 -3.53 -13.36 16.98
N CYS A 248 -2.71 -13.28 18.03
CA CYS A 248 -2.20 -12.02 18.57
C CYS A 248 -0.69 -11.91 18.35
N ASP A 249 -0.27 -10.87 17.62
CA ASP A 249 1.13 -10.51 17.41
C ASP A 249 1.70 -9.88 18.69
N THR A 250 2.73 -10.52 19.26
CA THR A 250 3.36 -10.00 20.49
C THR A 250 4.19 -8.74 20.29
N SER A 251 4.50 -8.39 19.03
CA SER A 251 5.21 -7.16 18.67
C SER A 251 4.29 -5.98 18.37
N ASP A 252 2.97 -6.20 18.32
CA ASP A 252 1.97 -5.16 18.05
C ASP A 252 1.52 -4.45 19.34
N GLY A 253 1.44 -3.11 19.30
CA GLY A 253 0.95 -2.31 20.42
C GLY A 253 -0.51 -2.60 20.82
N ARG A 254 -1.28 -3.24 19.93
CA ARG A 254 -2.67 -3.68 20.16
C ARG A 254 -2.77 -5.05 20.85
N LEU A 255 -1.64 -5.67 21.22
CA LEU A 255 -1.62 -6.97 21.91
C LEU A 255 -2.62 -7.05 23.09
N PRO A 256 -2.70 -6.08 24.02
CA PRO A 256 -3.64 -6.17 25.14
C PRO A 256 -5.11 -6.23 24.71
N VAL A 257 -5.46 -5.53 23.62
CA VAL A 257 -6.83 -5.53 23.07
C VAL A 257 -7.13 -6.89 22.45
N CYS A 258 -6.18 -7.45 21.70
CA CYS A 258 -6.32 -8.78 21.12
C CYS A 258 -6.50 -9.85 22.21
N GLU A 259 -5.65 -9.85 23.23
CA GLU A 259 -5.73 -10.82 24.33
C GLU A 259 -7.04 -10.70 25.12
N ALA A 260 -7.49 -9.48 25.41
CA ALA A 260 -8.77 -9.26 26.07
C ALA A 260 -9.95 -9.80 25.23
N TRP A 261 -9.91 -9.60 23.91
CA TRP A 261 -10.92 -10.13 23.01
C TRP A 261 -10.90 -11.66 22.96
N MET A 262 -9.72 -12.28 22.90
CA MET A 262 -9.55 -13.74 22.93
C MET A 262 -10.03 -14.32 24.26
N ALA A 263 -9.73 -13.69 25.39
CA ALA A 263 -10.21 -14.11 26.71
C ALA A 263 -11.75 -14.08 26.80
N ALA A 264 -12.39 -13.10 26.16
CA ALA A 264 -13.85 -12.98 26.15
C ALA A 264 -14.54 -13.99 25.20
N ASN A 265 -13.91 -14.34 24.07
CA ASN A 265 -14.57 -15.07 22.98
C ASN A 265 -14.02 -16.47 22.70
N GLY A 266 -12.83 -16.80 23.21
CA GLY A 266 -12.17 -18.10 23.08
C GLY A 266 -12.00 -18.80 24.43
N LYS A 267 -13.05 -18.86 25.24
CA LYS A 267 -12.98 -19.46 26.59
C LYS A 267 -12.53 -20.93 26.58
N ASP A 268 -12.88 -21.67 25.53
CA ASP A 268 -12.50 -23.07 25.32
C ASP A 268 -11.33 -23.21 24.32
N ALA A 269 -10.58 -22.12 24.08
CA ALA A 269 -9.47 -22.13 23.14
C ALA A 269 -8.27 -22.89 23.72
N GLU A 270 -7.69 -23.77 22.91
CA GLU A 270 -6.32 -24.24 23.14
C GLU A 270 -5.36 -23.08 22.86
N GLN A 271 -4.50 -22.75 23.82
CA GLN A 271 -3.50 -21.70 23.65
C GLN A 271 -2.16 -22.31 23.25
N VAL A 272 -1.60 -21.82 22.14
CA VAL A 272 -0.32 -22.26 21.61
C VAL A 272 0.54 -21.02 21.34
N ALA A 273 1.82 -21.11 21.66
CA ALA A 273 2.80 -20.11 21.24
C ALA A 273 3.56 -20.65 20.02
N ILE A 274 3.46 -19.95 18.90
CA ILE A 274 4.22 -20.29 17.68
C ILE A 274 5.28 -19.23 17.48
N THR A 275 6.52 -19.62 17.18
CA THR A 275 7.59 -18.67 16.85
C THR A 275 7.99 -18.88 15.41
N THR A 276 7.99 -17.81 14.61
CA THR A 276 8.37 -17.88 13.20
C THR A 276 9.50 -16.90 12.90
N GLN A 277 10.36 -17.26 11.95
CA GLN A 277 11.52 -16.44 11.57
C GLN A 277 11.84 -16.65 10.09
N ARG A 278 12.05 -15.56 9.35
CA ARG A 278 12.55 -15.64 7.96
C ARG A 278 14.07 -15.67 7.93
N PHE A 279 14.62 -16.32 6.92
CA PHE A 279 16.04 -16.31 6.61
C PHE A 279 16.26 -15.76 5.20
N PHE A 280 17.26 -14.90 5.04
CA PHE A 280 17.70 -14.40 3.74
C PHE A 280 19.20 -14.64 3.60
N HIS A 281 19.61 -15.40 2.57
CA HIS A 281 21.00 -15.85 2.40
C HIS A 281 21.63 -16.49 3.67
N GLY A 282 20.82 -17.17 4.48
CA GLY A 282 21.26 -17.77 5.75
C GLY A 282 21.33 -16.80 6.93
N HIS A 283 21.09 -15.51 6.73
CA HIS A 283 20.98 -14.53 7.80
C HIS A 283 19.57 -14.55 8.41
N PRO A 284 19.45 -14.68 9.75
CA PRO A 284 18.15 -14.65 10.42
C PRO A 284 17.56 -13.23 10.38
N GLY A 285 16.29 -13.13 10.01
CA GLY A 285 15.45 -11.95 10.24
C GLY A 285 14.87 -11.93 11.67
N PRO A 286 13.93 -11.02 11.96
CA PRO A 286 13.32 -10.95 13.28
C PRO A 286 12.52 -12.23 13.58
N ALA A 287 12.75 -12.81 14.76
CA ALA A 287 11.90 -13.87 15.30
C ALA A 287 10.66 -13.22 15.91
N ILE A 288 9.48 -13.70 15.52
CA ILE A 288 8.20 -13.22 16.03
C ILE A 288 7.51 -14.38 16.73
N THR A 289 7.16 -14.16 17.99
CA THR A 289 6.30 -15.05 18.76
C THR A 289 4.85 -14.61 18.59
N TRP A 290 3.98 -15.57 18.31
CA TRP A 290 2.55 -15.40 18.11
C TRP A 290 1.82 -16.09 19.25
N LYS A 291 0.86 -15.40 19.87
CA LYS A 291 -0.10 -16.05 20.78
C LYS A 291 -1.29 -16.51 19.96
N VAL A 292 -1.46 -17.83 19.88
CA VAL A 292 -2.46 -18.48 19.04
C VAL A 292 -3.52 -19.12 19.93
N TYR A 293 -4.78 -18.92 19.56
CA TYR A 293 -5.95 -19.42 20.26
C TYR A 293 -6.76 -20.28 19.29
N ILE A 294 -6.75 -21.59 19.46
CA ILE A 294 -7.46 -22.51 18.56
C ILE A 294 -8.81 -22.85 19.20
N VAL A 295 -9.89 -22.33 18.62
CA VAL A 295 -11.26 -22.61 19.05
C VAL A 295 -11.86 -23.67 18.14
N PRO A 296 -12.27 -24.84 18.67
CA PRO A 296 -12.83 -25.92 17.87
C PRO A 296 -14.17 -25.50 17.24
N PRO A 297 -14.56 -26.12 16.10
CA PRO A 297 -15.91 -26.01 15.59
C PRO A 297 -16.95 -26.45 16.62
N ALA A 298 -18.13 -25.83 16.61
CA ALA A 298 -19.24 -26.28 17.42
C ALA A 298 -19.65 -27.71 17.02
N LYS A 299 -20.01 -28.53 18.01
CA LYS A 299 -20.52 -29.89 17.78
C LYS A 299 -21.94 -29.88 17.22
#